data_AF-A0A4R0I432-F1
#
_entry.id   AF-A0A4R0I432-F1
#
_cell.length_a   1.000
_cell.length_b   1.000
_cell.length_c   1.000
_cell.angle_alpha   90.00
_cell.angle_beta   90.00
_cell.angle_gamma   90.00
#
_symmetry.space_group_name_H-M   'P 1'
#
loop_
_entity.id
_entity.type
_entity.pdbx_description
1 polymer ?
#
loop_
_entity_poly.entity_id
_entity_poly.type
_entity_poly.pdbx_seq_one_letter_code
_entity_poly.pdbx_strand_id
1 'polypeptide(L)'
;MSTVPDRLVAMQIGAISFVDEGVDRTLDILAERGAVNALFLATPTWTRGTGGRQIPGHPLPDHGVGEYDLGWVGGNYATPHPQYYGNTVLGAVGKAPENPEFDLLGEVLPKARERGMKSFAWMEESGGARELRTYPNFAKVLEVDAWGRPGRRPCFNNPDYRNWHLGFVEDYLQSYQLDGLAWCSERPGPLNMLMQGTVDVPEVGCFCQHCQRIARERGIDVDRALRGYRELVDWNQRVGAGERPVDGAFVAFWRILLNFPEVLAWQTLWTESQRQLYRDIYGVAKAIAPEVQVGWHVYHNISFSPFYRADQDYTEMAKFSDFVKVVIYNNCAGPRFFTWVKSICGALFADAEPEDVYPLMMKLLQLDEGDYEKLPQTGFTADYVRRETERAVAGVGGQSKIYPGIDIDIPVGVAKQRGLEAPRDLGTKINWDDNEGELTRCTRESVRDATLAAFEGGAEGVVLSRKYSEMMLDNLSGAGDAVRSLP
;
A
#
# COMPACT_ATOMS: atom_id res chain seq x y z
N MET A 1 12.64 -30.32 19.97
CA MET A 1 11.84 -29.29 19.27
C MET A 1 12.84 -28.28 18.74
N SER A 2 13.07 -28.27 17.43
CA SER A 2 13.94 -27.27 16.79
C SER A 2 13.27 -25.92 16.99
N THR A 3 13.88 -25.04 17.78
CA THR A 3 13.41 -23.67 17.96
C THR A 3 13.73 -22.95 16.67
N VAL A 4 12.74 -22.86 15.76
CA VAL A 4 12.76 -21.88 14.67
C VAL A 4 13.13 -20.54 15.32
N PRO A 5 14.12 -19.79 14.83
CA PRO A 5 14.48 -18.50 15.40
C PRO A 5 13.24 -17.60 15.55
N ASP A 6 13.25 -16.69 16.53
CA ASP A 6 12.16 -15.75 16.87
C ASP A 6 11.90 -14.69 15.77
N ARG A 7 11.71 -15.15 14.53
CA ARG A 7 11.40 -14.37 13.34
C ARG A 7 9.90 -14.20 13.25
N LEU A 8 9.46 -12.98 12.94
CA LEU A 8 8.06 -12.70 12.75
C LEU A 8 7.62 -13.22 11.37
N VAL A 9 6.58 -14.06 11.34
CA VAL A 9 5.93 -14.52 10.11
C VAL A 9 4.47 -14.11 10.22
N ALA A 10 4.15 -12.98 9.61
CA ALA A 10 2.83 -12.39 9.68
C ALA A 10 1.95 -12.78 8.50
N MET A 11 0.65 -12.92 8.74
CA MET A 11 -0.37 -13.04 7.69
C MET A 11 -1.24 -11.78 7.64
N GLN A 12 -1.39 -11.18 6.46
CA GLN A 12 -2.47 -10.23 6.20
C GLN A 12 -3.80 -10.99 6.08
N ILE A 13 -4.79 -10.62 6.90
CA ILE A 13 -6.05 -11.36 6.93
C ILE A 13 -7.23 -10.46 7.29
N GLY A 14 -8.31 -10.56 6.52
CA GLY A 14 -9.57 -9.85 6.75
C GLY A 14 -10.57 -10.70 7.54
N ALA A 15 -11.62 -10.05 8.04
CA ALA A 15 -12.67 -10.72 8.82
C ALA A 15 -13.31 -11.92 8.11
N ILE A 16 -13.45 -11.83 6.78
CA ILE A 16 -14.18 -12.83 6.00
C ILE A 16 -13.58 -14.23 6.09
N SER A 17 -12.26 -14.34 6.26
CA SER A 17 -11.59 -15.63 6.41
C SER A 17 -12.03 -16.35 7.68
N PHE A 18 -12.16 -15.61 8.78
CA PHE A 18 -12.62 -16.17 10.05
C PHE A 18 -14.12 -16.47 10.05
N VAL A 19 -14.91 -15.67 9.32
CA VAL A 19 -16.35 -15.90 9.12
C VAL A 19 -16.59 -17.17 8.31
N ASP A 20 -15.82 -17.37 7.23
CA ASP A 20 -16.00 -18.50 6.32
C ASP A 20 -15.52 -19.83 6.93
N GLU A 21 -14.43 -19.81 7.69
CA GLU A 21 -13.75 -21.04 8.12
C GLU A 21 -13.79 -21.29 9.63
N GLY A 22 -14.17 -20.27 10.41
CA GLY A 22 -14.10 -20.27 11.87
C GLY A 22 -12.72 -19.86 12.39
N VAL A 23 -12.69 -19.19 13.57
CA VAL A 23 -11.46 -18.63 14.13
C VAL A 23 -10.39 -19.68 14.39
N ASP A 24 -10.70 -20.74 15.14
CA ASP A 24 -9.70 -21.75 15.52
C ASP A 24 -9.09 -22.44 14.30
N ARG A 25 -9.93 -22.91 13.39
CA ARG A 25 -9.48 -23.59 12.18
C ARG A 25 -8.59 -22.69 11.33
N THR A 26 -8.95 -21.42 11.17
CA THR A 26 -8.14 -20.46 10.40
C THR A 26 -6.76 -20.31 11.03
N LEU A 27 -6.69 -20.07 12.34
CA LEU A 27 -5.42 -19.92 13.06
C LEU A 27 -4.55 -21.19 12.97
N ASP A 28 -5.17 -22.37 13.09
CA ASP A 28 -4.47 -23.66 12.98
C ASP A 28 -3.88 -23.85 11.57
N ILE A 29 -4.65 -23.56 10.51
CA ILE A 29 -4.16 -23.61 9.12
C ILE A 29 -2.98 -22.66 8.92
N LEU A 30 -3.09 -21.42 9.40
CA LEU A 30 -2.02 -20.42 9.26
C LEU A 30 -0.73 -20.88 9.94
N ALA A 31 -0.82 -21.43 11.15
CA ALA A 31 0.33 -21.99 11.88
C ALA A 31 0.94 -23.18 11.13
N GLU A 32 0.12 -24.17 10.77
CA GLU A 32 0.58 -25.42 10.18
C GLU A 32 1.18 -25.21 8.78
N ARG A 33 0.47 -24.48 7.92
CA ARG A 33 0.84 -24.30 6.52
C ARG A 33 1.93 -23.25 6.38
N GLY A 34 1.67 -22.04 6.86
CA GLY A 34 2.53 -20.87 6.64
C GLY A 34 3.59 -20.64 7.71
N ALA A 35 3.62 -21.44 8.79
CA ALA A 35 4.43 -21.14 9.98
C ALA A 35 4.14 -19.75 10.57
N VAL A 36 2.89 -19.28 10.41
CA VAL A 36 2.46 -17.94 10.83
C VAL A 36 2.45 -17.85 12.35
N ASN A 37 3.08 -16.81 12.88
CA ASN A 37 3.10 -16.50 14.32
C ASN A 37 2.65 -15.06 14.63
N ALA A 38 2.20 -14.32 13.61
CA ALA A 38 1.61 -13.00 13.77
C ALA A 38 0.45 -12.79 12.79
N LEU A 39 -0.55 -12.02 13.21
CA LEU A 39 -1.71 -11.67 12.39
C LEU A 39 -1.71 -10.16 12.17
N PHE A 40 -1.86 -9.73 10.93
CA PHE A 40 -2.15 -8.35 10.62
C PHE A 40 -3.61 -8.29 10.15
N LEU A 41 -4.49 -7.93 11.08
CA LEU A 41 -5.94 -8.01 10.98
C LEU A 41 -6.46 -6.74 10.30
N ALA A 42 -7.09 -6.85 9.13
CA ALA A 42 -7.56 -5.69 8.38
C ALA A 42 -8.71 -4.96 9.11
N THR A 43 -8.39 -3.83 9.76
CA THR A 43 -9.28 -2.95 10.53
C THR A 43 -8.80 -1.49 10.48
N PRO A 44 -9.67 -0.49 10.25
CA PRO A 44 -10.76 -0.59 9.30
C PRO A 44 -10.19 -0.79 7.87
N THR A 45 -11.05 -1.17 6.94
CA THR A 45 -10.72 -1.19 5.50
C THR A 45 -11.97 -1.02 4.64
N TRP A 46 -11.85 -0.22 3.58
CA TRP A 46 -12.81 -0.10 2.48
C TRP A 46 -12.24 -0.59 1.15
N THR A 47 -11.10 -1.29 1.18
CA THR A 47 -10.50 -1.90 0.00
C THR A 47 -10.71 -3.41 0.03
N ARG A 48 -11.43 -3.94 -0.98
CA ARG A 48 -11.70 -5.38 -1.12
C ARG A 48 -10.41 -6.17 -1.04
N GLY A 49 -9.32 -5.64 -1.58
CA GLY A 49 -7.99 -6.24 -1.57
C GLY A 49 -7.37 -6.56 -0.21
N THR A 50 -7.92 -6.04 0.89
CA THR A 50 -7.52 -6.39 2.27
C THR A 50 -8.66 -7.02 3.06
N GLY A 51 -9.92 -6.57 2.87
CA GLY A 51 -11.05 -7.01 3.70
C GLY A 51 -11.99 -8.07 3.12
N GLY A 52 -12.16 -8.13 1.79
CA GLY A 52 -13.18 -9.00 1.14
C GLY A 52 -12.67 -10.40 0.79
N ARG A 53 -13.45 -11.16 0.02
CA ARG A 53 -12.98 -12.39 -0.68
C ARG A 53 -12.20 -12.01 -1.95
N GLN A 54 -11.88 -13.02 -2.76
CA GLN A 54 -11.15 -12.86 -4.02
C GLN A 54 -11.77 -11.78 -4.92
N ILE A 55 -10.93 -11.05 -5.65
CA ILE A 55 -11.37 -10.06 -6.65
C ILE A 55 -12.21 -10.78 -7.74
N PRO A 56 -13.43 -10.31 -8.03
CA PRO A 56 -14.30 -10.95 -9.02
C PRO A 56 -13.61 -11.20 -10.36
N GLY A 57 -13.68 -12.45 -10.82
CA GLY A 57 -13.16 -12.90 -12.10
C GLY A 57 -11.72 -13.40 -12.08
N HIS A 58 -11.04 -13.37 -10.93
CA HIS A 58 -9.78 -14.08 -10.69
C HIS A 58 -10.03 -15.47 -10.07
N PRO A 59 -9.10 -16.42 -10.21
CA PRO A 59 -9.25 -17.76 -9.64
C PRO A 59 -9.56 -17.72 -8.13
N LEU A 60 -10.60 -18.46 -7.73
CA LEU A 60 -10.96 -18.63 -6.32
C LEU A 60 -9.92 -19.51 -5.60
N PRO A 61 -9.66 -19.26 -4.31
CA PRO A 61 -8.80 -20.12 -3.50
C PRO A 61 -9.42 -21.51 -3.27
N ASP A 62 -8.62 -22.45 -2.77
CA ASP A 62 -9.02 -23.83 -2.46
C ASP A 62 -9.61 -24.01 -1.04
N HIS A 63 -9.89 -22.90 -0.36
CA HIS A 63 -10.45 -22.83 0.99
C HIS A 63 -11.43 -21.65 1.14
N GLY A 64 -12.06 -21.54 2.30
CA GLY A 64 -13.15 -20.57 2.53
C GLY A 64 -14.40 -20.87 1.69
N VAL A 65 -15.30 -19.89 1.58
CA VAL A 65 -16.48 -20.02 0.73
C VAL A 65 -16.09 -19.80 -0.74
N GLY A 66 -16.41 -20.77 -1.60
CA GLY A 66 -16.08 -20.78 -3.02
C GLY A 66 -16.92 -19.85 -3.90
N GLU A 67 -17.17 -18.62 -3.45
CA GLU A 67 -17.97 -17.61 -4.15
C GLU A 67 -17.37 -16.20 -4.00
N TYR A 68 -17.63 -15.31 -4.96
CA TYR A 68 -17.30 -13.90 -4.81
C TYR A 68 -18.32 -13.19 -3.90
N ASP A 69 -17.83 -12.31 -3.04
CA ASP A 69 -18.64 -11.38 -2.25
C ASP A 69 -18.99 -10.12 -3.06
N LEU A 70 -19.79 -10.28 -4.11
CA LEU A 70 -20.33 -9.15 -4.89
C LEU A 70 -21.10 -8.21 -3.95
N GLY A 71 -20.94 -6.90 -4.15
CA GLY A 71 -21.57 -5.91 -3.28
C GLY A 71 -20.80 -5.55 -2.00
N TRP A 72 -19.69 -6.22 -1.66
CA TRP A 72 -18.82 -5.92 -0.49
C TRP A 72 -18.53 -4.42 -0.31
N VAL A 73 -18.81 -3.83 0.84
CA VAL A 73 -18.66 -2.38 1.10
C VAL A 73 -17.42 -2.07 1.93
N GLY A 74 -17.15 -2.86 2.96
CA GLY A 74 -16.09 -2.57 3.93
C GLY A 74 -16.50 -1.58 5.03
N GLY A 75 -15.57 -1.30 5.94
CA GLY A 75 -15.77 -0.49 7.14
C GLY A 75 -14.82 -0.91 8.26
N ASN A 76 -15.22 -0.63 9.51
CA ASN A 76 -14.55 -1.16 10.68
C ASN A 76 -15.07 -2.56 11.04
N TYR A 77 -14.18 -3.55 11.06
CA TYR A 77 -14.49 -4.92 11.47
C TYR A 77 -14.30 -5.17 12.98
N ALA A 78 -13.78 -4.19 13.73
CA ALA A 78 -13.81 -4.17 15.20
C ALA A 78 -15.09 -3.49 15.72
N THR A 79 -15.35 -3.55 17.02
CA THR A 79 -16.43 -2.76 17.65
C THR A 79 -16.00 -1.30 17.82
N PRO A 80 -16.66 -0.33 17.17
CA PRO A 80 -16.30 1.07 17.32
C PRO A 80 -16.79 1.63 18.66
N HIS A 81 -15.97 2.44 19.32
CA HIS A 81 -16.33 3.11 20.58
C HIS A 81 -16.44 4.64 20.37
N PRO A 82 -17.66 5.20 20.25
CA PRO A 82 -17.88 6.56 19.79
C PRO A 82 -17.16 7.67 20.57
N GLN A 83 -16.83 7.45 21.85
CA GLN A 83 -16.16 8.43 22.68
C GLN A 83 -14.79 8.87 22.16
N TYR A 84 -14.09 8.04 21.37
CA TYR A 84 -12.76 8.36 20.84
C TYR A 84 -12.79 9.18 19.53
N TYR A 85 -13.99 9.49 19.02
CA TYR A 85 -14.17 10.16 17.71
C TYR A 85 -14.77 11.57 17.83
N GLY A 86 -14.76 12.17 19.02
CA GLY A 86 -15.35 13.48 19.27
C GLY A 86 -14.65 14.66 18.58
N ASN A 87 -13.39 14.49 18.17
CA ASN A 87 -12.54 15.56 17.61
C ASN A 87 -12.52 15.58 16.08
N THR A 88 -13.51 15.00 15.42
CA THR A 88 -13.62 15.00 13.96
C THR A 88 -15.06 15.12 13.49
N VAL A 89 -15.28 15.90 12.43
CA VAL A 89 -16.60 15.97 11.76
C VAL A 89 -17.05 14.64 11.13
N LEU A 90 -16.13 13.68 10.97
CA LEU A 90 -16.44 12.35 10.42
C LEU A 90 -17.16 11.44 11.45
N GLY A 91 -17.06 11.77 12.74
CA GLY A 91 -17.66 10.99 13.83
C GLY A 91 -17.09 9.57 13.94
N ALA A 92 -17.79 8.74 14.72
CA ALA A 92 -17.40 7.35 14.95
C ALA A 92 -17.34 6.56 13.64
N VAL A 93 -16.30 5.74 13.50
CA VAL A 93 -16.14 4.88 12.32
C VAL A 93 -17.30 3.90 12.18
N GLY A 94 -17.87 3.81 10.98
CA GLY A 94 -18.94 2.87 10.68
C GLY A 94 -18.48 1.42 10.76
N LYS A 95 -19.26 0.56 11.45
CA LYS A 95 -19.09 -0.91 11.40
C LYS A 95 -19.29 -1.38 9.96
N ALA A 96 -18.47 -2.31 9.51
CA ALA A 96 -18.61 -2.93 8.20
C ALA A 96 -19.96 -3.69 8.10
N PRO A 97 -20.72 -3.56 6.99
CA PRO A 97 -22.08 -4.08 6.93
C PRO A 97 -22.16 -5.58 6.61
N GLU A 98 -21.08 -6.22 6.18
CA GLU A 98 -21.13 -7.63 5.75
C GLU A 98 -21.37 -8.58 6.93
N ASN A 99 -20.73 -8.29 8.07
CA ASN A 99 -20.78 -9.13 9.27
C ASN A 99 -20.86 -8.24 10.52
N PRO A 100 -21.99 -7.54 10.75
CA PRO A 100 -22.08 -6.48 11.77
C PRO A 100 -21.94 -7.00 13.21
N GLU A 101 -22.29 -8.26 13.45
CA GLU A 101 -22.19 -8.90 14.78
C GLU A 101 -20.79 -9.44 15.08
N PHE A 102 -19.95 -9.63 14.06
CA PHE A 102 -18.61 -10.17 14.25
C PHE A 102 -17.66 -9.04 14.69
N ASP A 103 -17.01 -9.23 15.84
CA ASP A 103 -15.93 -8.35 16.28
C ASP A 103 -14.59 -9.02 15.99
N LEU A 104 -13.96 -8.65 14.88
CA LEU A 104 -12.70 -9.25 14.43
C LEU A 104 -11.63 -9.21 15.52
N LEU A 105 -11.46 -8.07 16.20
CA LEU A 105 -10.45 -7.95 17.23
C LEU A 105 -10.88 -8.67 18.52
N GLY A 106 -12.16 -8.55 18.90
CA GLY A 106 -12.71 -9.19 20.10
C GLY A 106 -12.68 -10.72 20.06
N GLU A 107 -12.92 -11.31 18.90
CA GLU A 107 -13.01 -12.77 18.74
C GLU A 107 -11.67 -13.44 18.41
N VAL A 108 -10.78 -12.77 17.67
CA VAL A 108 -9.52 -13.37 17.20
C VAL A 108 -8.38 -13.23 18.21
N LEU A 109 -8.21 -12.07 18.84
CA LEU A 109 -7.06 -11.80 19.73
C LEU A 109 -6.91 -12.84 20.86
N PRO A 110 -7.97 -13.23 21.60
CA PRO A 110 -7.83 -14.22 22.67
C PRO A 110 -7.33 -15.57 22.15
N LYS A 111 -7.90 -16.05 21.03
CA LYS A 111 -7.58 -17.35 20.42
C LYS A 111 -6.20 -17.38 19.75
N ALA A 112 -5.77 -16.24 19.19
CA ALA A 112 -4.42 -16.05 18.66
C ALA A 112 -3.39 -16.14 19.80
N ARG A 113 -3.67 -15.49 20.93
CA ARG A 113 -2.79 -15.50 22.11
C ARG A 113 -2.61 -16.88 22.72
N GLU A 114 -3.68 -17.67 22.80
CA GLU A 114 -3.60 -19.08 23.26
C GLU A 114 -2.63 -19.92 22.42
N ARG A 115 -2.41 -19.54 21.16
CA ARG A 115 -1.46 -20.15 20.22
C ARG A 115 -0.09 -19.45 20.18
N GLY A 116 0.13 -18.45 21.03
CA GLY A 116 1.35 -17.65 21.04
C GLY A 116 1.51 -16.75 19.80
N MET A 117 0.42 -16.45 19.08
CA MET A 117 0.45 -15.56 17.93
C MET A 117 0.29 -14.09 18.35
N LYS A 118 1.11 -13.22 17.77
CA LYS A 118 0.97 -11.76 17.92
C LYS A 118 -0.19 -11.24 17.04
N SER A 119 -0.86 -10.18 17.47
CA SER A 119 -1.97 -9.57 16.73
C SER A 119 -1.77 -8.07 16.53
N PHE A 120 -1.80 -7.65 15.26
CA PHE A 120 -1.66 -6.27 14.83
C PHE A 120 -2.96 -5.79 14.20
N ALA A 121 -3.40 -4.58 14.54
CA ALA A 121 -4.43 -3.91 13.75
C ALA A 121 -3.78 -3.34 12.48
N TRP A 122 -4.19 -3.85 11.32
CA TRP A 122 -3.81 -3.33 10.02
C TRP A 122 -4.85 -2.33 9.55
N MET A 123 -4.50 -1.05 9.53
CA MET A 123 -5.34 0.04 9.03
C MET A 123 -4.91 0.41 7.62
N GLU A 124 -5.80 0.24 6.65
CA GLU A 124 -5.58 0.71 5.29
C GLU A 124 -6.34 2.02 5.09
N GLU A 125 -5.67 3.01 4.49
CA GLU A 125 -6.19 4.38 4.36
C GLU A 125 -7.46 4.44 3.51
N SER A 126 -7.58 3.55 2.52
CA SER A 126 -8.70 3.44 1.58
C SER A 126 -9.10 4.78 0.93
N GLY A 127 -8.19 5.75 0.81
CA GLY A 127 -8.56 7.14 0.48
C GLY A 127 -9.21 7.33 -0.89
N GLY A 128 -9.00 6.36 -1.79
CA GLY A 128 -9.63 6.27 -3.11
C GLY A 128 -10.94 5.46 -3.16
N ALA A 129 -11.35 4.82 -2.07
CA ALA A 129 -12.53 3.95 -2.06
C ALA A 129 -13.81 4.74 -2.37
N ARG A 130 -14.64 4.18 -3.26
CA ARG A 130 -15.91 4.81 -3.68
C ARG A 130 -16.88 4.94 -2.51
N GLU A 131 -16.88 4.00 -1.59
CA GLU A 131 -17.79 3.88 -0.46
C GLU A 131 -17.60 5.05 0.52
N LEU A 132 -16.37 5.56 0.64
CA LEU A 132 -16.08 6.73 1.45
C LEU A 132 -16.71 8.02 0.89
N ARG A 133 -17.10 8.09 -0.39
CA ARG A 133 -17.76 9.28 -0.96
C ARG A 133 -19.10 9.58 -0.34
N THR A 134 -19.80 8.54 0.11
CA THR A 134 -21.09 8.65 0.77
C THR A 134 -20.97 8.63 2.29
N TYR A 135 -19.77 8.49 2.82
CA TYR A 135 -19.54 8.53 4.26
C TYR A 135 -19.87 9.93 4.82
N PRO A 136 -20.59 10.05 5.95
CA PRO A 136 -21.00 11.33 6.49
C PRO A 136 -19.85 12.33 6.61
N ASN A 137 -20.04 13.54 6.07
CA ASN A 137 -19.07 14.63 6.09
C ASN A 137 -17.73 14.37 5.35
N PHE A 138 -17.54 13.24 4.68
CA PHE A 138 -16.26 12.90 4.04
C PHE A 138 -15.84 13.92 2.97
N ALA A 139 -16.80 14.54 2.28
CA ALA A 139 -16.53 15.62 1.32
C ALA A 139 -15.77 16.82 1.94
N LYS A 140 -15.86 17.03 3.27
CA LYS A 140 -15.18 18.13 3.97
C LYS A 140 -13.68 17.89 4.17
N VAL A 141 -13.24 16.64 4.04
CA VAL A 141 -11.83 16.27 4.26
C VAL A 141 -11.05 15.98 2.98
N LEU A 142 -11.70 16.11 1.83
CA LEU A 142 -11.07 15.88 0.54
C LEU A 142 -9.94 16.87 0.29
N GLU A 143 -8.93 16.39 -0.42
CA GLU A 143 -7.96 17.20 -1.11
C GLU A 143 -8.64 18.18 -2.08
N VAL A 144 -7.89 19.19 -2.46
CA VAL A 144 -8.34 20.20 -3.41
C VAL A 144 -7.32 20.28 -4.54
N ASP A 145 -7.77 20.37 -5.79
CA ASP A 145 -6.89 20.49 -6.96
C ASP A 145 -6.30 21.90 -7.11
N ALA A 146 -5.41 22.10 -8.08
CA ALA A 146 -4.76 23.38 -8.32
C ALA A 146 -5.72 24.51 -8.78
N TRP A 147 -7.02 24.23 -9.00
CA TRP A 147 -8.06 25.20 -9.32
C TRP A 147 -9.06 25.42 -8.18
N GLY A 148 -8.83 24.82 -7.01
CA GLY A 148 -9.74 24.98 -5.87
C GLY A 148 -10.92 24.01 -5.88
N ARG A 149 -10.92 22.98 -6.72
CA ARG A 149 -12.04 22.02 -6.84
C ARG A 149 -11.79 20.81 -5.93
N PRO A 150 -12.85 20.20 -5.34
CA PRO A 150 -12.69 18.98 -4.55
C PRO A 150 -12.06 17.85 -5.36
N GLY A 151 -11.03 17.23 -4.80
CA GLY A 151 -10.34 16.07 -5.35
C GLY A 151 -11.00 14.76 -4.97
N ARG A 152 -10.27 13.66 -5.17
CA ARG A 152 -10.75 12.29 -4.97
C ARG A 152 -10.15 11.59 -3.74
N ARG A 153 -9.25 12.21 -3.00
CA ARG A 153 -8.61 11.58 -1.85
C ARG A 153 -8.65 12.51 -0.66
N PRO A 154 -8.59 12.01 0.58
CA PRO A 154 -8.56 12.87 1.76
C PRO A 154 -7.19 13.56 1.93
N CYS A 155 -7.17 14.70 2.61
CA CYS A 155 -5.95 15.47 2.85
C CYS A 155 -5.30 15.12 4.20
N PHE A 156 -4.03 14.71 4.20
CA PHE A 156 -3.25 14.41 5.41
C PHE A 156 -3.05 15.61 6.36
N ASN A 157 -3.28 16.83 5.88
CA ASN A 157 -3.19 18.07 6.68
C ASN A 157 -4.55 18.59 7.15
N ASN A 158 -5.65 17.95 6.76
CA ASN A 158 -6.96 18.30 7.29
C ASN A 158 -7.08 17.76 8.73
N PRO A 159 -7.33 18.61 9.73
CA PRO A 159 -7.37 18.20 11.14
C PRO A 159 -8.45 17.15 11.41
N ASP A 160 -9.62 17.23 10.77
CA ASP A 160 -10.69 16.25 10.96
C ASP A 160 -10.29 14.86 10.46
N TYR A 161 -9.56 14.79 9.35
CA TYR A 161 -9.10 13.53 8.80
C TYR A 161 -7.98 12.89 9.63
N ARG A 162 -7.05 13.72 10.11
CA ARG A 162 -6.00 13.28 11.05
C ARG A 162 -6.61 12.77 12.34
N ASN A 163 -7.51 13.54 12.95
CA ASN A 163 -8.16 13.17 14.19
C ASN A 163 -9.04 11.91 14.05
N TRP A 164 -9.59 11.64 12.87
CA TRP A 164 -10.31 10.39 12.62
C TRP A 164 -9.38 9.17 12.71
N HIS A 165 -8.18 9.27 12.12
CA HIS A 165 -7.16 8.22 12.22
C HIS A 165 -6.60 8.08 13.63
N LEU A 166 -6.36 9.18 14.33
CA LEU A 166 -5.96 9.13 15.74
C LEU A 166 -7.05 8.53 16.63
N GLY A 167 -8.32 8.74 16.27
CA GLY A 167 -9.46 8.06 16.88
C GLY A 167 -9.41 6.55 16.72
N PHE A 168 -9.02 6.02 15.54
CA PHE A 168 -8.80 4.57 15.38
C PHE A 168 -7.72 4.05 16.33
N VAL A 169 -6.60 4.78 16.42
CA VAL A 169 -5.46 4.41 17.27
C VAL A 169 -5.87 4.38 18.74
N GLU A 170 -6.54 5.44 19.20
CA GLU A 170 -7.01 5.52 20.59
C GLU A 170 -8.05 4.45 20.90
N ASP A 171 -9.04 4.27 20.03
CA ASP A 171 -10.07 3.25 20.19
C ASP A 171 -9.48 1.85 20.29
N TYR A 172 -8.63 1.48 19.33
CA TYR A 172 -8.06 0.14 19.29
C TYR A 172 -7.14 -0.16 20.47
N LEU A 173 -6.27 0.78 20.85
CA LEU A 173 -5.32 0.55 21.94
C LEU A 173 -5.94 0.62 23.33
N GLN A 174 -7.04 1.37 23.51
CA GLN A 174 -7.76 1.42 24.79
C GLN A 174 -8.72 0.23 24.95
N SER A 175 -9.23 -0.30 23.84
CA SER A 175 -10.30 -1.31 23.88
C SER A 175 -9.80 -2.74 23.66
N TYR A 176 -8.64 -2.92 23.04
CA TYR A 176 -8.09 -4.23 22.70
C TYR A 176 -6.62 -4.37 23.12
N GLN A 177 -6.22 -5.59 23.47
CA GLN A 177 -4.83 -5.90 23.81
C GLN A 177 -4.06 -6.35 22.56
N LEU A 178 -3.64 -5.37 21.76
CA LEU A 178 -2.86 -5.56 20.54
C LEU A 178 -1.35 -5.60 20.81
N ASP A 179 -0.62 -6.36 19.99
CA ASP A 179 0.85 -6.36 19.97
C ASP A 179 1.41 -5.23 19.10
N GLY A 180 0.60 -4.71 18.17
CA GLY A 180 0.99 -3.57 17.38
C GLY A 180 -0.06 -3.02 16.42
N LEU A 181 0.36 -1.99 15.70
CA LEU A 181 -0.39 -1.27 14.69
C LEU A 181 0.43 -1.26 13.39
N ALA A 182 -0.23 -1.54 12.28
CA ALA A 182 0.32 -1.35 10.94
C ALA A 182 -0.58 -0.38 10.18
N TRP A 183 -0.01 0.66 9.57
CA TRP A 183 -0.78 1.61 8.78
C TRP A 183 -0.30 1.63 7.32
N CYS A 184 -1.26 1.70 6.39
CA CYS A 184 -1.02 1.57 4.96
C CYS A 184 -1.64 2.71 4.16
N SER A 185 -0.82 3.41 3.35
CA SER A 185 -1.30 4.27 2.27
C SER A 185 -0.44 4.12 1.03
N GLU A 186 -1.09 3.73 -0.05
CA GLU A 186 -0.49 3.51 -1.36
C GLU A 186 -0.68 4.72 -2.29
N ARG A 187 -0.34 5.92 -1.78
CA ARG A 187 -0.53 7.18 -2.52
C ARG A 187 0.83 7.81 -2.87
N PRO A 188 1.13 8.02 -4.15
CA PRO A 188 2.22 8.91 -4.56
C PRO A 188 1.74 10.37 -4.56
N GLY A 189 2.67 11.30 -4.36
CA GLY A 189 2.36 12.74 -4.42
C GLY A 189 2.04 13.24 -5.83
N PRO A 190 1.53 14.49 -5.95
CA PRO A 190 0.98 15.01 -7.19
C PRO A 190 2.02 15.10 -8.33
N LEU A 191 3.29 15.39 -8.04
CA LEU A 191 4.34 15.40 -9.06
C LEU A 191 4.64 13.98 -9.56
N ASN A 192 4.74 13.01 -8.64
CA ASN A 192 4.98 11.61 -9.01
C ASN A 192 3.87 11.07 -9.91
N MET A 193 2.61 11.39 -9.61
CA MET A 193 1.46 11.02 -10.45
C MET A 193 1.63 11.57 -11.89
N LEU A 194 1.91 12.87 -12.02
CA LEU A 194 2.05 13.53 -13.32
C LEU A 194 3.25 13.05 -14.14
N MET A 195 4.31 12.56 -13.50
CA MET A 195 5.47 11.99 -14.21
C MET A 195 5.19 10.56 -14.71
N GLN A 196 4.45 9.76 -13.95
CA GLN A 196 4.29 8.33 -14.20
C GLN A 196 3.33 7.98 -15.33
N GLY A 197 2.40 8.87 -15.70
CA GLY A 197 1.44 8.62 -16.77
C GLY A 197 0.39 9.72 -16.87
N THR A 198 -0.54 9.60 -17.82
CA THR A 198 -1.66 10.54 -17.96
C THR A 198 -2.61 10.44 -16.77
N VAL A 199 -2.98 11.56 -16.16
CA VAL A 199 -3.77 11.57 -14.92
C VAL A 199 -5.02 12.41 -15.01
N ASP A 200 -6.09 12.01 -14.33
CA ASP A 200 -7.28 12.83 -14.18
C ASP A 200 -6.96 14.02 -13.28
N VAL A 201 -7.34 15.24 -13.70
CA VAL A 201 -7.06 16.47 -12.93
C VAL A 201 -7.48 16.40 -11.45
N PRO A 202 -8.66 15.84 -11.08
CA PRO A 202 -9.07 15.69 -9.67
C PRO A 202 -8.19 14.76 -8.81
N GLU A 203 -7.28 13.98 -9.40
CA GLU A 203 -6.27 13.19 -8.67
C GLU A 203 -5.06 14.04 -8.26
N VAL A 204 -4.83 15.16 -8.93
CA VAL A 204 -3.70 16.08 -8.66
C VAL A 204 -4.13 17.06 -7.56
N GLY A 205 -4.16 16.55 -6.33
CA GLY A 205 -4.73 17.22 -5.17
C GLY A 205 -3.74 17.74 -4.13
N CYS A 206 -4.34 18.25 -3.05
CA CYS A 206 -3.82 18.77 -1.78
C CYS A 206 -3.64 20.29 -1.65
N PHE A 207 -4.05 21.10 -2.61
CA PHE A 207 -3.92 22.56 -2.57
C PHE A 207 -4.91 23.28 -1.64
N CYS A 208 -5.42 22.57 -0.63
CA CYS A 208 -6.39 23.10 0.33
C CYS A 208 -5.72 24.13 1.27
N GLN A 209 -6.56 24.89 1.98
CA GLN A 209 -6.09 25.94 2.90
C GLN A 209 -5.07 25.45 3.94
N HIS A 210 -5.16 24.19 4.38
CA HIS A 210 -4.25 23.62 5.37
C HIS A 210 -2.84 23.42 4.79
N CYS A 211 -2.74 22.86 3.59
CA CYS A 211 -1.45 22.70 2.91
C CYS A 211 -0.87 24.05 2.49
N GLN A 212 -1.69 24.99 2.02
CA GLN A 212 -1.22 26.35 1.71
C GLN A 212 -0.67 27.08 2.94
N ARG A 213 -1.27 26.88 4.12
CA ARG A 213 -0.73 27.43 5.38
C ARG A 213 0.65 26.86 5.67
N ILE A 214 0.80 25.52 5.63
CA ILE A 214 2.09 24.85 5.86
C ILE A 214 3.13 25.29 4.82
N ALA A 215 2.72 25.46 3.56
CA ALA A 215 3.60 25.94 2.50
C ALA A 215 4.16 27.33 2.82
N ARG A 216 3.30 28.28 3.23
CA ARG A 216 3.74 29.62 3.65
C ARG A 216 4.67 29.58 4.86
N GLU A 217 4.38 28.73 5.85
CA GLU A 217 5.24 28.52 7.03
C GLU A 217 6.63 27.98 6.65
N ARG A 218 6.73 27.19 5.59
CA ARG A 218 7.99 26.67 5.03
C ARG A 218 8.65 27.60 4.01
N GLY A 219 8.10 28.79 3.78
CA GLY A 219 8.62 29.75 2.79
C GLY A 219 8.38 29.35 1.33
N ILE A 220 7.42 28.45 1.06
CA ILE A 220 7.04 28.06 -0.30
C ILE A 220 6.01 29.06 -0.83
N ASP A 221 6.28 29.65 -2.00
CA ASP A 221 5.33 30.52 -2.69
C ASP A 221 4.16 29.69 -3.26
N VAL A 222 3.00 29.83 -2.61
CA VAL A 222 1.77 29.09 -2.94
C VAL A 222 1.28 29.42 -4.35
N ASP A 223 1.32 30.68 -4.77
CA ASP A 223 0.79 31.10 -6.06
C ASP A 223 1.67 30.59 -7.20
N ARG A 224 2.99 30.57 -6.99
CA ARG A 224 3.95 29.98 -7.92
C ARG A 224 3.81 28.46 -7.98
N ALA A 225 3.62 27.78 -6.85
CA ALA A 225 3.35 26.33 -6.83
C ALA A 225 2.08 26.00 -7.62
N LEU A 226 0.97 26.72 -7.36
CA LEU A 226 -0.30 26.53 -8.07
C LEU A 226 -0.13 26.72 -9.59
N ARG A 227 0.58 27.77 -10.02
CA ARG A 227 0.87 27.96 -11.45
C ARG A 227 1.71 26.83 -12.02
N GLY A 228 2.79 26.43 -11.34
CA GLY A 228 3.64 25.32 -11.79
C GLY A 228 2.87 24.01 -11.97
N TYR A 229 1.97 23.66 -11.05
CA TYR A 229 1.14 22.46 -11.20
C TYR A 229 0.10 22.58 -12.30
N ARG A 230 -0.45 23.77 -12.57
CA ARG A 230 -1.36 23.96 -13.71
C ARG A 230 -0.63 23.76 -15.04
N GLU A 231 0.60 24.28 -15.16
CA GLU A 231 1.47 24.05 -16.33
C GLU A 231 1.83 22.57 -16.48
N LEU A 232 2.14 21.87 -15.37
CA LEU A 232 2.40 20.43 -15.42
C LEU A 232 1.16 19.61 -15.81
N VAL A 233 -0.02 19.99 -15.34
CA VAL A 233 -1.27 19.32 -15.73
C VAL A 233 -1.52 19.52 -17.22
N ASP A 234 -1.37 20.74 -17.75
CA ASP A 234 -1.49 20.99 -19.20
C ASP A 234 -0.47 20.15 -20.00
N TRP A 235 0.80 20.17 -19.58
CA TRP A 235 1.85 19.35 -20.19
C TRP A 235 1.49 17.87 -20.19
N ASN A 236 1.05 17.32 -19.04
CA ASN A 236 0.68 15.91 -18.92
C ASN A 236 -0.48 15.54 -19.84
N GLN A 237 -1.53 16.37 -19.92
CA GLN A 237 -2.67 16.12 -20.79
C GLN A 237 -2.28 16.15 -22.27
N ARG A 238 -1.47 17.12 -22.68
CA ARG A 238 -1.05 17.27 -24.08
C ARG A 238 -0.14 16.12 -24.51
N VAL A 239 0.85 15.77 -23.69
CA VAL A 239 1.73 14.62 -23.94
C VAL A 239 0.93 13.32 -23.99
N GLY A 240 0.00 13.13 -23.05
CA GLY A 240 -0.92 12.00 -23.01
C GLY A 240 -1.87 11.91 -24.20
N ALA A 241 -2.22 13.05 -24.82
CA ALA A 241 -2.99 13.11 -26.06
C ALA A 241 -2.15 12.83 -27.33
N GLY A 242 -0.86 12.51 -27.17
CA GLY A 242 0.06 12.24 -28.27
C GLY A 242 0.75 13.48 -28.83
N GLU A 243 0.54 14.67 -28.27
CA GLU A 243 1.32 15.84 -28.67
C GLU A 243 2.77 15.68 -28.22
N ARG A 244 3.70 16.17 -29.04
CA ARG A 244 5.12 16.23 -28.71
C ARG A 244 5.61 17.67 -28.79
N PRO A 245 6.06 18.26 -27.66
CA PRO A 245 6.70 19.57 -27.69
C PRO A 245 7.89 19.57 -28.64
N VAL A 246 8.20 20.73 -29.26
CA VAL A 246 9.29 20.85 -30.25
C VAL A 246 10.65 20.41 -29.69
N ASP A 247 10.91 20.71 -28.41
CA ASP A 247 12.15 20.31 -27.73
C ASP A 247 12.06 18.94 -27.03
N GLY A 248 10.93 18.23 -27.14
CA GLY A 248 10.64 16.99 -26.43
C GLY A 248 9.85 17.17 -25.13
N ALA A 249 9.15 16.11 -24.74
CA ALA A 249 8.36 16.01 -23.52
C ALA A 249 9.21 16.19 -22.25
N PHE A 250 10.37 15.51 -22.15
CA PHE A 250 11.25 15.61 -20.98
C PHE A 250 11.81 17.02 -20.80
N VAL A 251 12.25 17.66 -21.90
CA VAL A 251 12.80 19.03 -21.85
C VAL A 251 11.73 20.04 -21.48
N ALA A 252 10.51 19.89 -22.01
CA ALA A 252 9.38 20.74 -21.63
C ALA A 252 9.03 20.60 -20.14
N PHE A 253 8.98 19.37 -19.62
CA PHE A 253 8.80 19.10 -18.19
C PHE A 253 9.89 19.75 -17.34
N TRP A 254 11.16 19.55 -17.70
CA TRP A 254 12.30 20.09 -16.96
C TRP A 254 12.28 21.62 -16.93
N ARG A 255 11.88 22.27 -18.03
CA ARG A 255 11.69 23.72 -18.11
C ARG A 255 10.63 24.23 -17.14
N ILE A 256 9.53 23.48 -16.95
CA ILE A 256 8.51 23.85 -15.96
C ILE A 256 9.12 23.83 -14.56
N LEU A 257 9.93 22.83 -14.22
CA LEU A 257 10.60 22.78 -12.91
C LEU A 257 11.60 23.93 -12.71
N LEU A 258 12.37 24.31 -13.74
CA LEU A 258 13.26 25.47 -13.67
C LEU A 258 12.50 26.79 -13.49
N ASN A 259 11.34 26.92 -14.13
CA ASN A 259 10.50 28.10 -14.03
C ASN A 259 9.69 28.14 -12.73
N PHE A 260 9.41 26.99 -12.12
CA PHE A 260 8.60 26.82 -10.91
C PHE A 260 9.24 25.80 -9.96
N PRO A 261 10.39 26.12 -9.34
CA PRO A 261 11.04 25.22 -8.37
C PRO A 261 10.14 24.90 -7.17
N GLU A 262 9.11 25.71 -6.92
CA GLU A 262 8.07 25.47 -5.93
C GLU A 262 7.34 24.14 -6.14
N VAL A 263 7.30 23.60 -7.37
CA VAL A 263 6.74 22.27 -7.65
C VAL A 263 7.46 21.18 -6.86
N LEU A 264 8.80 21.21 -6.84
CA LEU A 264 9.61 20.24 -6.10
C LEU A 264 9.42 20.44 -4.59
N ALA A 265 9.46 21.69 -4.11
CA ALA A 265 9.23 21.98 -2.70
C ALA A 265 7.83 21.53 -2.24
N TRP A 266 6.82 21.65 -3.11
CA TRP A 266 5.46 21.21 -2.83
C TRP A 266 5.33 19.68 -2.82
N GLN A 267 6.04 18.97 -3.70
CA GLN A 267 6.11 17.51 -3.66
C GLN A 267 6.69 17.04 -2.32
N THR A 268 7.79 17.65 -1.86
CA THR A 268 8.35 17.38 -0.53
C THR A 268 7.37 17.72 0.60
N LEU A 269 6.64 18.83 0.51
CA LEU A 269 5.60 19.17 1.48
C LEU A 269 4.53 18.09 1.56
N TRP A 270 4.03 17.60 0.41
CA TRP A 270 3.00 16.57 0.37
C TRP A 270 3.49 15.27 1.02
N THR A 271 4.69 14.81 0.64
CA THR A 271 5.32 13.61 1.22
C THR A 271 5.53 13.75 2.73
N GLU A 272 6.03 14.90 3.21
CA GLU A 272 6.16 15.17 4.64
C GLU A 272 4.83 15.25 5.37
N SER A 273 3.73 15.57 4.68
CA SER A 273 2.40 15.60 5.29
C SER A 273 1.90 14.20 5.63
N GLN A 274 2.17 13.23 4.76
CA GLN A 274 1.94 11.82 5.04
C GLN A 274 2.80 11.34 6.22
N ARG A 275 4.11 11.61 6.20
CA ARG A 275 5.02 11.25 7.30
C ARG A 275 4.63 11.91 8.62
N GLN A 276 4.08 13.13 8.59
CA GLN A 276 3.59 13.78 9.79
C GLN A 276 2.41 13.02 10.40
N LEU A 277 1.48 12.49 9.60
CA LEU A 277 0.43 11.62 10.12
C LEU A 277 1.03 10.35 10.77
N TYR A 278 2.10 9.79 10.22
CA TYR A 278 2.78 8.63 10.79
C TYR A 278 3.41 8.98 12.15
N ARG A 279 4.07 10.14 12.24
CA ARG A 279 4.61 10.65 13.52
C ARG A 279 3.51 10.86 14.56
N ASP A 280 2.35 11.38 14.16
CA ASP A 280 1.22 11.57 15.07
C ASP A 280 0.68 10.21 15.56
N ILE A 281 0.47 9.25 14.66
CA ILE A 281 0.03 7.89 14.99
C ILE A 281 1.02 7.23 15.95
N TYR A 282 2.32 7.30 15.64
CA TYR A 282 3.39 6.77 16.48
C TYR A 282 3.37 7.41 17.87
N GLY A 283 3.31 8.74 17.94
CA GLY A 283 3.29 9.48 19.19
C GLY A 283 2.08 9.13 20.07
N VAL A 284 0.87 9.08 19.49
CA VAL A 284 -0.34 8.68 20.23
C VAL A 284 -0.27 7.24 20.70
N ALA A 285 0.15 6.32 19.83
CA ALA A 285 0.29 4.91 20.17
C ALA A 285 1.27 4.70 21.33
N LYS A 286 2.46 5.33 21.26
CA LYS A 286 3.47 5.25 22.32
C LYS A 286 3.05 5.95 23.62
N ALA A 287 2.19 6.97 23.55
CA ALA A 287 1.64 7.61 24.73
C ALA A 287 0.61 6.73 25.46
N ILE A 288 -0.19 5.97 24.71
CA ILE A 288 -1.21 5.07 25.27
C ILE A 288 -0.59 3.77 25.76
N ALA A 289 0.22 3.13 24.91
CA ALA A 289 0.80 1.82 25.16
C ALA A 289 2.23 1.76 24.60
N PRO A 290 3.25 2.18 25.38
CA PRO A 290 4.64 2.30 24.92
C PRO A 290 5.23 1.04 24.26
N GLU A 291 4.79 -0.14 24.71
CA GLU A 291 5.28 -1.44 24.26
C GLU A 291 4.71 -1.90 22.91
N VAL A 292 3.61 -1.30 22.43
CA VAL A 292 2.99 -1.74 21.17
C VAL A 292 3.89 -1.38 20.01
N GLN A 293 4.08 -2.31 19.08
CA GLN A 293 4.85 -2.04 17.88
C GLN A 293 4.04 -1.20 16.90
N VAL A 294 4.67 -0.22 16.25
CA VAL A 294 4.05 0.63 15.24
C VAL A 294 4.88 0.59 13.98
N GLY A 295 4.24 0.35 12.84
CA GLY A 295 4.94 0.31 11.57
C GLY A 295 4.11 0.65 10.35
N TRP A 296 4.82 0.82 9.25
CA TRP A 296 4.27 1.43 8.03
C TRP A 296 4.40 0.48 6.85
N HIS A 297 3.33 0.37 6.10
CA HIS A 297 3.36 -0.27 4.79
C HIS A 297 3.90 0.73 3.75
N VAL A 298 4.97 0.36 3.06
CA VAL A 298 5.56 1.13 1.97
C VAL A 298 5.12 0.54 0.63
N TYR A 299 4.42 1.36 -0.16
CA TYR A 299 3.85 0.99 -1.45
C TYR A 299 4.90 0.41 -2.42
N HIS A 300 4.49 -0.58 -3.23
CA HIS A 300 5.35 -1.30 -4.18
C HIS A 300 6.12 -0.39 -5.13
N ASN A 301 5.58 0.80 -5.42
CA ASN A 301 6.22 1.78 -6.29
C ASN A 301 7.62 2.21 -5.83
N ILE A 302 8.01 1.91 -4.57
CA ILE A 302 9.39 2.04 -4.08
C ILE A 302 10.41 1.26 -4.92
N SER A 303 9.97 0.16 -5.53
CA SER A 303 10.78 -0.71 -6.37
C SER A 303 10.68 -0.39 -7.86
N PHE A 304 9.79 0.51 -8.25
CA PHE A 304 9.52 0.82 -9.66
C PHE A 304 9.98 2.22 -10.05
N SER A 305 9.82 3.19 -9.15
CA SER A 305 10.04 4.59 -9.44
C SER A 305 11.23 5.13 -8.65
N PRO A 306 12.33 5.54 -9.31
CA PRO A 306 13.43 6.19 -8.61
C PRO A 306 12.99 7.52 -7.94
N PHE A 307 11.97 8.17 -8.51
CA PHE A 307 11.37 9.40 -7.95
C PHE A 307 10.60 9.13 -6.66
N TYR A 308 9.73 8.12 -6.64
CA TYR A 308 9.03 7.73 -5.42
C TYR A 308 9.98 7.14 -4.37
N ARG A 309 11.02 6.41 -4.81
CA ARG A 309 12.10 5.94 -3.94
C ARG A 309 12.83 7.09 -3.24
N ALA A 310 13.05 8.21 -3.92
CA ALA A 310 13.61 9.41 -3.30
C ALA A 310 12.66 10.05 -2.28
N ASP A 311 11.34 9.98 -2.51
CA ASP A 311 10.32 10.47 -1.57
C ASP A 311 10.12 9.58 -0.34
N GLN A 312 10.52 8.32 -0.37
CA GLN A 312 10.27 7.36 0.72
C GLN A 312 11.60 6.88 1.32
N ASP A 313 12.27 7.83 1.97
CA ASP A 313 13.55 7.63 2.63
C ASP A 313 13.39 6.82 3.93
N TYR A 314 13.94 5.61 3.95
CA TYR A 314 13.94 4.73 5.12
C TYR A 314 14.67 5.32 6.32
N THR A 315 15.71 6.12 6.11
CA THR A 315 16.46 6.75 7.20
C THR A 315 15.58 7.74 7.97
N GLU A 316 14.75 8.52 7.26
CA GLU A 316 13.78 9.40 7.91
C GLU A 316 12.63 8.62 8.54
N MET A 317 12.10 7.59 7.86
CA MET A 317 11.00 6.78 8.39
C MET A 317 11.38 6.05 9.68
N ALA A 318 12.61 5.55 9.78
CA ALA A 318 13.04 4.76 10.93
C ALA A 318 12.95 5.52 12.27
N LYS A 319 13.03 6.85 12.25
CA LYS A 319 12.92 7.71 13.45
C LYS A 319 11.57 7.63 14.16
N PHE A 320 10.55 7.12 13.48
CA PHE A 320 9.20 6.97 14.00
C PHE A 320 8.61 5.59 13.61
N SER A 321 9.44 4.55 13.57
CA SER A 321 9.00 3.20 13.21
C SER A 321 9.62 2.17 14.14
N ASP A 322 8.82 1.25 14.67
CA ASP A 322 9.38 0.01 15.25
C ASP A 322 9.64 -1.02 14.13
N PHE A 323 8.84 -0.99 13.07
CA PHE A 323 9.06 -1.78 11.87
C PHE A 323 8.61 -1.06 10.59
N VAL A 324 9.17 -1.46 9.46
CA VAL A 324 8.73 -1.04 8.12
C VAL A 324 8.36 -2.29 7.32
N LYS A 325 7.12 -2.35 6.85
CA LYS A 325 6.65 -3.38 5.92
C LYS A 325 6.84 -2.88 4.49
N VAL A 326 7.90 -3.33 3.82
CA VAL A 326 8.16 -2.94 2.43
C VAL A 326 7.45 -3.91 1.49
N VAL A 327 6.71 -3.40 0.52
CA VAL A 327 6.12 -4.24 -0.52
C VAL A 327 7.16 -4.65 -1.54
N ILE A 328 7.48 -5.95 -1.55
CA ILE A 328 8.48 -6.55 -2.45
C ILE A 328 7.85 -7.80 -3.09
N TYR A 329 6.68 -7.60 -3.72
CA TYR A 329 5.86 -8.68 -4.27
C TYR A 329 6.42 -9.16 -5.61
N ASN A 330 7.32 -10.13 -5.61
CA ASN A 330 8.08 -10.50 -6.81
C ASN A 330 7.21 -11.06 -7.95
N ASN A 331 6.19 -11.87 -7.68
CA ASN A 331 5.33 -12.42 -8.74
C ASN A 331 4.59 -11.30 -9.49
N CYS A 332 3.77 -10.49 -8.81
CA CYS A 332 3.03 -9.40 -9.47
C CYS A 332 3.91 -8.20 -9.87
N ALA A 333 5.18 -8.12 -9.43
CA ALA A 333 6.09 -7.06 -9.84
C ALA A 333 6.32 -7.03 -11.35
N GLY A 334 6.45 -8.18 -12.02
CA GLY A 334 6.71 -8.25 -13.46
C GLY A 334 5.64 -7.54 -14.30
N PRO A 335 4.37 -7.99 -14.28
CA PRO A 335 3.27 -7.32 -14.96
C PRO A 335 3.09 -5.85 -14.55
N ARG A 336 3.21 -5.52 -13.26
CA ARG A 336 3.06 -4.14 -12.77
C ARG A 336 4.17 -3.23 -13.29
N PHE A 337 5.42 -3.71 -13.29
CA PHE A 337 6.55 -2.93 -13.75
C PHE A 337 6.56 -2.78 -15.27
N PHE A 338 6.12 -3.81 -16.01
CA PHE A 338 5.87 -3.72 -17.44
C PHE A 338 4.90 -2.56 -17.75
N THR A 339 3.72 -2.55 -17.10
CA THR A 339 2.76 -1.46 -17.29
C THR A 339 3.32 -0.12 -16.79
N TRP A 340 4.08 -0.09 -15.69
CA TRP A 340 4.69 1.13 -15.17
C TRP A 340 5.65 1.78 -16.18
N VAL A 341 6.54 1.01 -16.80
CA VAL A 341 7.49 1.52 -17.82
C VAL A 341 6.71 2.04 -19.04
N LYS A 342 5.71 1.30 -19.50
CA LYS A 342 4.82 1.75 -20.58
C LYS A 342 4.13 3.07 -20.23
N SER A 343 3.62 3.21 -19.01
CA SER A 343 2.94 4.42 -18.54
C SER A 343 3.86 5.64 -18.49
N ILE A 344 5.09 5.49 -17.99
CA ILE A 344 6.04 6.62 -17.90
C ILE A 344 6.55 7.05 -19.27
N CYS A 345 6.65 6.13 -20.24
CA CYS A 345 6.84 6.44 -21.67
C CYS A 345 5.60 7.08 -22.31
N GLY A 346 4.44 7.09 -21.65
CA GLY A 346 3.28 7.89 -22.03
C GLY A 346 3.31 9.33 -21.49
N ALA A 347 4.28 9.66 -20.63
CA ALA A 347 4.36 10.95 -19.94
C ALA A 347 5.80 11.50 -19.90
N LEU A 348 6.53 11.34 -18.79
CA LEU A 348 7.86 11.95 -18.60
C LEU A 348 8.87 11.55 -19.68
N PHE A 349 8.84 10.29 -20.12
CA PHE A 349 9.74 9.76 -21.14
C PHE A 349 9.05 9.54 -22.49
N ALA A 350 8.05 10.37 -22.84
CA ALA A 350 7.32 10.25 -24.09
C ALA A 350 8.13 10.48 -25.38
N ASP A 351 9.40 10.83 -25.25
CA ASP A 351 10.38 10.96 -26.32
C ASP A 351 11.19 9.66 -26.57
N ALA A 352 10.96 8.61 -25.78
CA ALA A 352 11.68 7.33 -25.82
C ALA A 352 10.71 6.15 -25.74
N GLU A 353 11.19 4.98 -26.19
CA GLU A 353 10.41 3.74 -26.13
C GLU A 353 10.73 2.94 -24.85
N PRO A 354 9.84 2.02 -24.43
CA PRO A 354 10.11 1.16 -23.27
C PRO A 354 11.44 0.40 -23.34
N GLU A 355 11.88 -0.01 -24.53
CA GLU A 355 13.17 -0.69 -24.76
C GLU A 355 14.39 0.17 -24.36
N ASP A 356 14.28 1.50 -24.45
CA ASP A 356 15.32 2.45 -24.02
C ASP A 356 15.23 2.75 -22.52
N VAL A 357 14.01 2.91 -22.02
CA VAL A 357 13.73 3.34 -20.64
C VAL A 357 13.92 2.21 -19.64
N TYR A 358 13.51 0.98 -19.96
CA TYR A 358 13.64 -0.16 -19.05
C TYR A 358 15.09 -0.41 -18.58
N PRO A 359 16.10 -0.52 -19.47
CA PRO A 359 17.48 -0.72 -19.05
C PRO A 359 18.03 0.45 -18.20
N LEU A 360 17.55 1.68 -18.45
CA LEU A 360 17.89 2.83 -17.62
C LEU A 360 17.28 2.69 -16.22
N MET A 361 16.02 2.30 -16.11
CA MET A 361 15.35 2.10 -14.82
C MET A 361 16.01 0.99 -14.01
N MET A 362 16.37 -0.14 -14.62
CA MET A 362 17.13 -1.20 -13.95
C MET A 362 18.44 -0.69 -13.35
N LYS A 363 19.19 0.15 -14.09
CA LYS A 363 20.42 0.78 -13.58
C LYS A 363 20.17 1.76 -12.43
N LEU A 364 19.18 2.65 -12.58
CA LEU A 364 18.85 3.64 -11.54
C LEU A 364 18.33 3.00 -10.26
N LEU A 365 17.57 1.91 -10.38
CA LEU A 365 17.02 1.14 -9.27
C LEU A 365 18.01 0.11 -8.72
N GLN A 366 19.11 -0.16 -9.44
CA GLN A 366 20.12 -1.17 -9.11
C GLN A 366 19.54 -2.60 -9.09
N LEU A 367 18.63 -2.86 -10.02
CA LEU A 367 17.97 -4.14 -10.24
C LEU A 367 18.48 -4.80 -11.53
N ASP A 368 18.27 -6.11 -11.62
CA ASP A 368 18.68 -6.92 -12.76
C ASP A 368 17.63 -8.03 -12.96
N GLU A 369 16.60 -7.70 -13.72
CA GLU A 369 15.48 -8.58 -14.03
C GLU A 369 15.47 -8.94 -15.51
N GLY A 370 14.65 -9.92 -15.89
CA GLY A 370 14.64 -10.49 -17.25
C GLY A 370 14.28 -9.52 -18.37
N ASP A 371 14.10 -10.06 -19.58
CA ASP A 371 13.71 -9.27 -20.75
C ASP A 371 12.39 -8.53 -20.48
N TYR A 372 12.34 -7.22 -20.78
CA TYR A 372 11.19 -6.35 -20.56
C TYR A 372 9.86 -6.98 -21.02
N GLU A 373 9.81 -7.45 -22.27
CA GLU A 373 8.62 -8.05 -22.88
C GLU A 373 8.16 -9.37 -22.25
N LYS A 374 9.02 -10.02 -21.44
CA LYS A 374 8.70 -11.27 -20.75
C LYS A 374 8.35 -11.09 -19.28
N LEU A 375 8.54 -9.89 -18.72
CA LEU A 375 8.22 -9.60 -17.32
C LEU A 375 6.78 -9.98 -16.95
N PRO A 376 5.75 -9.77 -17.79
CA PRO A 376 4.40 -10.21 -17.45
C PRO A 376 4.27 -11.73 -17.24
N GLN A 377 5.08 -12.54 -17.93
CA GLN A 377 5.08 -14.00 -17.85
C GLN A 377 5.97 -14.54 -16.74
N THR A 378 7.06 -13.86 -16.42
CA THR A 378 8.09 -14.38 -15.50
C THR A 378 8.02 -13.80 -14.09
N GLY A 379 7.38 -12.65 -13.91
CA GLY A 379 7.51 -11.91 -12.66
C GLY A 379 8.94 -11.41 -12.45
N PHE A 380 9.23 -10.95 -11.24
CA PHE A 380 10.59 -10.69 -10.77
C PHE A 380 11.15 -11.90 -10.02
N THR A 381 12.48 -12.00 -9.98
CA THR A 381 13.20 -13.07 -9.31
C THR A 381 13.10 -13.03 -7.78
N ALA A 382 13.46 -14.13 -7.12
CA ALA A 382 13.66 -14.11 -5.67
C ALA A 382 14.87 -13.23 -5.27
N ASP A 383 15.87 -13.07 -6.14
CA ASP A 383 17.02 -12.21 -5.89
C ASP A 383 16.62 -10.73 -5.75
N TYR A 384 15.59 -10.28 -6.48
CA TYR A 384 14.96 -8.98 -6.22
C TYR A 384 14.46 -8.83 -4.79
N VAL A 385 13.83 -9.89 -4.23
CA VAL A 385 13.37 -9.87 -2.83
C VAL A 385 14.55 -9.69 -1.89
N ARG A 386 15.64 -10.44 -2.11
CA ARG A 386 16.87 -10.31 -1.32
C ARG A 386 17.44 -8.89 -1.40
N ARG A 387 17.69 -8.37 -2.60
CA ARG A 387 18.32 -7.05 -2.81
C ARG A 387 17.50 -5.89 -2.24
N GLU A 388 16.19 -5.88 -2.47
CA GLU A 388 15.33 -4.82 -1.92
C GLU A 388 15.21 -4.93 -0.40
N THR A 389 15.27 -6.13 0.15
CA THR A 389 15.34 -6.33 1.61
C THR A 389 16.64 -5.81 2.18
N GLU A 390 17.79 -6.17 1.59
CA GLU A 390 19.11 -5.66 2.00
C GLU A 390 19.16 -4.14 1.95
N ARG A 391 18.61 -3.53 0.89
CA ARG A 391 18.50 -2.08 0.74
C ARG A 391 17.67 -1.47 1.87
N ALA A 392 16.54 -2.06 2.21
CA ALA A 392 15.69 -1.58 3.29
C ALA A 392 16.36 -1.70 4.66
N VAL A 393 16.99 -2.84 4.95
CA VAL A 393 17.74 -3.11 6.19
C VAL A 393 18.89 -2.10 6.35
N ALA A 394 19.65 -1.87 5.29
CA ALA A 394 20.70 -0.86 5.28
C ALA A 394 20.14 0.56 5.48
N GLY A 395 19.01 0.87 4.84
CA GLY A 395 18.38 2.20 4.89
C GLY A 395 17.85 2.60 6.26
N VAL A 396 17.33 1.65 7.05
CA VAL A 396 16.89 1.91 8.43
C VAL A 396 18.05 1.92 9.44
N GLY A 397 19.21 1.37 9.07
CA GLY A 397 20.42 1.41 9.89
C GLY A 397 20.26 0.78 11.28
N GLY A 398 19.46 -0.28 11.39
CA GLY A 398 19.18 -0.99 12.64
C GLY A 398 18.24 -0.27 13.62
N GLN A 399 17.64 0.87 13.23
CA GLN A 399 16.68 1.60 14.08
C GLN A 399 15.26 1.02 14.04
N SER A 400 14.93 0.27 13.00
CA SER A 400 13.62 -0.36 12.80
C SER A 400 13.79 -1.73 12.19
N LYS A 401 12.86 -2.64 12.46
CA LYS A 401 12.82 -3.95 11.81
C LYS A 401 12.28 -3.84 10.39
N ILE A 402 12.74 -4.70 9.49
CA ILE A 402 12.21 -4.79 8.12
C ILE A 402 11.40 -6.06 7.97
N TYR A 403 10.16 -5.91 7.54
CA TYR A 403 9.27 -7.02 7.21
C TYR A 403 8.89 -6.98 5.72
N PRO A 404 9.64 -7.64 4.82
CA PRO A 404 9.29 -7.74 3.42
C PRO A 404 7.91 -8.36 3.24
N GLY A 405 7.09 -7.75 2.40
CA GLY A 405 5.84 -8.31 1.94
C GLY A 405 6.12 -9.37 0.88
N ILE A 406 5.74 -10.62 1.13
CA ILE A 406 5.91 -11.75 0.19
C ILE A 406 4.61 -11.94 -0.59
N ASP A 407 4.71 -11.98 -1.92
CA ASP A 407 3.59 -12.25 -2.81
C ASP A 407 3.14 -13.71 -2.73
N ILE A 408 1.87 -13.94 -2.42
CA ILE A 408 1.22 -15.23 -2.53
C ILE A 408 -0.13 -15.00 -3.22
N ASP A 409 -0.21 -15.48 -4.47
CA ASP A 409 -1.43 -15.47 -5.30
C ASP A 409 -2.07 -14.08 -5.48
N ILE A 410 -1.27 -13.01 -5.40
CA ILE A 410 -1.79 -11.68 -5.69
C ILE A 410 -2.29 -11.66 -7.14
N PRO A 411 -3.54 -11.24 -7.39
CA PRO A 411 -4.10 -11.18 -8.73
C PRO A 411 -3.22 -10.37 -9.70
N VAL A 412 -2.94 -10.96 -10.87
CA VAL A 412 -2.26 -10.34 -12.01
C VAL A 412 -3.15 -10.32 -13.24
N GLY A 413 -2.93 -9.34 -14.10
CA GLY A 413 -3.63 -9.07 -15.33
C GLY A 413 -5.08 -8.65 -15.14
N VAL A 414 -5.76 -8.52 -16.27
CA VAL A 414 -7.21 -8.34 -16.30
C VAL A 414 -7.92 -9.61 -15.82
N ALA A 415 -9.02 -9.43 -15.09
CA ALA A 415 -9.87 -10.53 -14.66
C ALA A 415 -10.34 -11.37 -15.86
N LYS A 416 -10.31 -12.71 -15.71
CA LYS A 416 -10.74 -13.65 -16.77
C LYS A 416 -12.23 -13.52 -17.07
N GLN A 417 -13.02 -13.18 -16.07
CA GLN A 417 -14.44 -12.85 -16.22
C GLN A 417 -14.63 -11.36 -15.94
N ARG A 418 -15.03 -10.61 -16.96
CA ARG A 418 -15.23 -9.16 -16.88
C ARG A 418 -16.68 -8.82 -16.55
N GLY A 419 -16.89 -7.64 -15.97
CA GLY A 419 -18.22 -7.06 -15.77
C GLY A 419 -19.04 -7.67 -14.63
N LEU A 420 -18.43 -8.50 -13.77
CA LEU A 420 -19.09 -9.04 -12.58
C LEU A 420 -19.44 -7.94 -11.56
N GLU A 421 -18.65 -6.87 -11.51
CA GLU A 421 -18.91 -5.70 -10.68
C GLU A 421 -18.25 -4.46 -11.29
N ALA A 422 -18.80 -3.28 -10.99
CA ALA A 422 -18.16 -2.02 -11.32
C ALA A 422 -16.87 -1.84 -10.48
N PRO A 423 -15.81 -1.21 -11.03
CA PRO A 423 -14.63 -0.86 -10.25
C PRO A 423 -14.98 -0.05 -9.00
N ARG A 424 -14.33 -0.38 -7.89
CA ARG A 424 -14.57 0.25 -6.58
C ARG A 424 -13.60 1.38 -6.26
N ASP A 425 -12.36 1.25 -6.68
CA ASP A 425 -11.40 2.34 -6.52
C ASP A 425 -11.69 3.44 -7.53
N LEU A 426 -11.82 4.66 -7.03
CA LEU A 426 -11.93 5.85 -7.85
C LEU A 426 -10.52 6.35 -8.14
N GLY A 427 -10.17 6.39 -9.42
CA GLY A 427 -9.03 7.16 -9.85
C GLY A 427 -8.31 6.65 -11.07
N THR A 428 -7.29 7.41 -11.47
CA THR A 428 -6.41 7.03 -12.56
C THR A 428 -5.59 5.81 -12.16
N LYS A 429 -5.59 4.82 -13.03
CA LYS A 429 -4.95 3.51 -12.85
C LYS A 429 -3.50 3.48 -13.32
N ILE A 430 -2.70 4.47 -12.92
CA ILE A 430 -1.36 4.75 -13.51
C ILE A 430 -0.41 3.54 -13.41
N ASN A 431 -0.60 2.68 -12.41
CA ASN A 431 0.23 1.50 -12.13
C ASN A 431 -0.58 0.21 -12.02
N TRP A 432 -1.82 0.19 -12.54
CA TRP A 432 -2.59 -1.04 -12.55
C TRP A 432 -2.11 -1.88 -13.71
N ASP A 433 -1.72 -3.09 -13.39
CA ASP A 433 -1.53 -4.14 -14.36
C ASP A 433 -2.84 -4.36 -15.16
N ASP A 434 -2.76 -4.17 -16.47
CA ASP A 434 -3.79 -4.40 -17.47
C ASP A 434 -3.37 -5.46 -18.50
N ASN A 435 -2.36 -6.27 -18.18
CA ASN A 435 -1.83 -7.29 -19.07
C ASN A 435 -2.86 -8.41 -19.32
N GLU A 436 -2.76 -9.01 -20.50
CA GLU A 436 -3.61 -10.13 -20.93
C GLU A 436 -2.75 -11.35 -21.31
N GLY A 437 -3.41 -12.52 -21.43
CA GLY A 437 -2.77 -13.76 -21.89
C GLY A 437 -2.25 -14.64 -20.76
N GLU A 438 -1.21 -15.41 -21.05
CA GLU A 438 -0.51 -16.19 -20.03
C GLU A 438 0.42 -15.27 -19.25
N LEU A 439 0.18 -15.18 -17.94
CA LEU A 439 0.94 -14.35 -17.01
C LEU A 439 1.60 -15.24 -15.95
N THR A 440 2.56 -14.64 -15.25
CA THR A 440 3.25 -15.24 -14.11
C THR A 440 2.28 -15.82 -13.07
N ARG A 441 2.69 -16.91 -12.43
CA ARG A 441 1.87 -17.63 -11.45
C ARG A 441 2.69 -17.93 -10.22
N CYS A 442 2.06 -17.71 -9.07
CA CYS A 442 2.58 -18.13 -7.80
C CYS A 442 2.58 -19.67 -7.71
N THR A 443 3.69 -20.22 -7.22
CA THR A 443 3.86 -21.64 -6.90
C THR A 443 4.45 -21.78 -5.50
N ARG A 444 4.23 -22.92 -4.85
CA ARG A 444 4.85 -23.26 -3.55
C ARG A 444 6.36 -23.03 -3.53
N GLU A 445 7.06 -23.42 -4.60
CA GLU A 445 8.50 -23.21 -4.74
C GLU A 445 8.85 -21.72 -4.84
N SER A 446 8.15 -20.95 -5.68
CA SER A 446 8.41 -19.52 -5.81
C SER A 446 8.20 -18.74 -4.50
N VAL A 447 7.19 -19.11 -3.69
CA VAL A 447 6.93 -18.51 -2.38
C VAL A 447 8.02 -18.89 -1.39
N ARG A 448 8.43 -20.16 -1.39
CA ARG A 448 9.55 -20.64 -0.56
C ARG A 448 10.81 -19.83 -0.86
N ASP A 449 11.17 -19.73 -2.13
CA ASP A 449 12.41 -19.09 -2.55
C ASP A 449 12.40 -17.58 -2.27
N ALA A 450 11.26 -16.89 -2.50
CA ALA A 450 11.11 -15.48 -2.13
C ALA A 450 11.19 -15.26 -0.61
N THR A 451 10.61 -16.17 0.19
CA THR A 451 10.67 -16.10 1.65
C THR A 451 12.09 -16.31 2.17
N LEU A 452 12.83 -17.29 1.62
CA LEU A 452 14.25 -17.50 1.93
C LEU A 452 15.09 -16.28 1.55
N ALA A 453 14.89 -15.74 0.35
CA ALA A 453 15.59 -14.57 -0.14
C ALA A 453 15.40 -13.34 0.76
N ALA A 454 14.20 -13.11 1.30
CA ALA A 454 13.96 -12.06 2.28
C ALA A 454 14.83 -12.24 3.54
N PHE A 455 14.92 -13.46 4.08
CA PHE A 455 15.75 -13.71 5.27
C PHE A 455 17.25 -13.67 4.96
N GLU A 456 17.67 -14.13 3.78
CA GLU A 456 19.05 -13.96 3.29
C GLU A 456 19.44 -12.49 3.18
N GLY A 457 18.47 -11.64 2.80
CA GLY A 457 18.65 -10.19 2.75
C GLY A 457 18.65 -9.49 4.12
N GLY A 458 18.55 -10.24 5.21
CA GLY A 458 18.65 -9.73 6.58
C GLY A 458 17.34 -9.32 7.25
N ALA A 459 16.18 -9.69 6.68
CA ALA A 459 14.90 -9.38 7.32
C ALA A 459 14.75 -10.03 8.71
N GLU A 460 14.20 -9.29 9.67
CA GLU A 460 13.83 -9.82 10.99
C GLU A 460 12.46 -10.53 10.99
N GLY A 461 11.73 -10.45 9.89
CA GLY A 461 10.44 -11.10 9.70
C GLY A 461 9.91 -10.91 8.28
N VAL A 462 8.79 -11.54 7.96
CA VAL A 462 8.10 -11.39 6.67
C VAL A 462 6.61 -11.21 6.89
N VAL A 463 5.94 -10.57 5.92
CA VAL A 463 4.47 -10.48 5.89
C VAL A 463 3.95 -11.16 4.63
N LEU A 464 3.27 -12.29 4.80
CA LEU A 464 2.60 -13.02 3.74
C LEU A 464 1.42 -12.20 3.23
N SER A 465 1.45 -11.91 1.94
CA SER A 465 0.64 -10.88 1.29
C SER A 465 0.02 -11.43 0.00
N ARG A 466 -1.11 -10.94 -0.49
CA ARG A 466 -1.79 -9.75 0.04
C ARG A 466 -2.85 -10.05 1.07
N LYS A 467 -3.64 -11.11 0.95
CA LYS A 467 -4.52 -11.55 2.05
C LYS A 467 -4.80 -13.04 1.94
N TYR A 468 -5.03 -13.69 3.07
CA TYR A 468 -5.29 -15.13 3.12
C TYR A 468 -6.45 -15.58 2.22
N SER A 469 -7.52 -14.78 2.06
CA SER A 469 -8.67 -15.12 1.19
C SER A 469 -8.39 -15.06 -0.33
N GLU A 470 -7.15 -14.83 -0.75
CA GLU A 470 -6.69 -14.93 -2.14
C GLU A 470 -5.79 -16.15 -2.38
N MET A 471 -5.27 -16.77 -1.32
CA MET A 471 -4.16 -17.70 -1.40
C MET A 471 -4.62 -19.13 -1.67
N MET A 472 -3.82 -19.89 -2.42
CA MET A 472 -3.92 -21.35 -2.41
C MET A 472 -3.16 -21.88 -1.19
N LEU A 473 -3.73 -22.86 -0.47
CA LEU A 473 -3.08 -23.41 0.72
C LEU A 473 -1.75 -24.09 0.42
N ASP A 474 -1.58 -24.64 -0.79
CA ASP A 474 -0.29 -25.21 -1.21
C ASP A 474 0.78 -24.12 -1.40
N ASN A 475 0.42 -22.96 -1.96
CA ASN A 475 1.35 -21.84 -2.12
C ASN A 475 1.72 -21.22 -0.75
N LEU A 476 0.75 -21.09 0.16
CA LEU A 476 0.99 -20.72 1.56
C LEU A 476 1.99 -21.67 2.25
N SER A 477 1.91 -22.97 1.93
CA SER A 477 2.83 -23.97 2.49
C SER A 477 4.29 -23.70 2.10
N GLY A 478 4.53 -23.02 0.98
CA GLY A 478 5.87 -22.62 0.53
C GLY A 478 6.57 -21.70 1.52
N ALA A 479 5.85 -20.73 2.07
CA ALA A 479 6.38 -19.83 3.10
C ALA A 479 6.73 -20.61 4.38
N GLY A 480 5.85 -21.53 4.81
CA GLY A 480 6.14 -22.36 5.98
C GLY A 480 7.33 -23.29 5.77
N ASP A 481 7.49 -23.85 4.57
CA ASP A 481 8.64 -24.70 4.23
C ASP A 481 9.95 -23.91 4.31
N ALA A 482 9.96 -22.68 3.79
CA ALA A 482 11.10 -21.78 3.91
C ALA A 482 11.45 -21.55 5.38
N VAL A 483 10.49 -21.08 6.19
CA VAL A 483 10.68 -20.76 7.61
C VAL A 483 11.21 -21.97 8.40
N ARG A 484 10.66 -23.16 8.17
CA ARG A 484 11.08 -24.40 8.84
C ARG A 484 12.44 -24.92 8.39
N SER A 485 12.91 -24.51 7.22
CA SER A 485 14.24 -24.88 6.70
C SER A 485 15.36 -23.96 7.17
N LEU A 486 15.03 -22.81 7.76
CA LEU A 486 16.02 -21.89 8.31
C LEU A 486 16.72 -22.50 9.54
N PRO A 487 18.03 -22.21 9.71
CA PRO A 487 18.83 -22.74 10.81
C PRO A 487 18.44 -22.16 12.17
#